data_AF-A0A402ARX3-F1
#
_entry.id   AF-A0A402ARX3-F1
#
_cell.length_a   1.000
_cell.length_b   1.000
_cell.length_c   1.000
_cell.angle_alpha   90.00
_cell.angle_beta   90.00
_cell.angle_gamma   90.00
#
_symmetry.space_group_name_H-M   'P 1'
#
loop_
_entity.id
_entity.type
_entity.pdbx_description
1 polymer ?
#
loop_
_entity_poly.entity_id
_entity_poly.type
_entity_poly.pdbx_seq_one_letter_code
_entity_poly.pdbx_strand_id
1 'polypeptide(L)'
;MVPRQHRPVVADAQQEQGMVARATIPVSRFSAISLLRMGSQVLLIGVPLLLLLLLVVYPLAAIILQSVFPNLYTPAPNLVPGWDALQALTRQSHNYLAFLNSLWLGLITALLACILGTTLALLSRRTDLPLRRAMDTLVWIVFFTPSFLVGEAWSLVFIRGGIPDQYLHFSDAFINTFFSPVGVVAILSLKSFPYVYISVTAALHWLGSEFEDAARISGLVPGGPG
;
A
#
# COMPACT_ATOMS: atom_id res chain seq x y z
N MET A 1 70.28 -25.59 -3.45
CA MET A 1 70.63 -25.20 -2.07
C MET A 1 70.97 -23.71 -2.08
N VAL A 2 70.13 -22.88 -1.48
CA VAL A 2 70.29 -21.41 -1.43
C VAL A 2 70.54 -21.02 0.04
N PRO A 3 71.53 -20.17 0.37
CA PRO A 3 71.86 -19.85 1.76
C PRO A 3 70.87 -18.83 2.34
N ARG A 4 70.33 -19.12 3.54
CA ARG A 4 69.52 -18.17 4.33
C ARG A 4 70.41 -17.07 4.88
N GLN A 5 70.21 -15.84 4.42
CA GLN A 5 70.76 -14.64 5.08
C GLN A 5 69.93 -14.33 6.33
N HIS A 6 70.59 -14.30 7.49
CA HIS A 6 69.98 -13.87 8.75
C HIS A 6 69.72 -12.36 8.72
N ARG A 7 68.45 -11.96 8.67
CA ARG A 7 68.01 -10.57 8.88
C ARG A 7 68.17 -10.23 10.37
N PRO A 8 68.85 -9.14 10.75
CA PRO A 8 69.02 -8.78 12.16
C PRO A 8 67.68 -8.33 12.77
N VAL A 9 67.22 -9.07 13.79
CA VAL A 9 65.96 -8.89 14.54
C VAL A 9 65.76 -7.46 15.08
N VAL A 10 66.84 -6.69 15.22
CA VAL A 10 66.80 -5.30 15.70
C VAL A 10 66.07 -4.37 14.74
N ALA A 11 66.09 -4.63 13.43
CA ALA A 11 65.39 -3.81 12.44
C ALA A 11 63.86 -3.93 12.55
N ASP A 12 63.36 -5.15 12.82
CA ASP A 12 61.93 -5.39 12.96
C ASP A 12 61.37 -4.74 14.23
N ALA A 13 62.14 -4.76 15.33
CA ALA A 13 61.73 -4.14 16.60
C ALA A 13 61.63 -2.60 16.52
N GLN A 14 62.52 -1.93 15.79
CA GLN A 14 62.42 -0.47 15.58
C GLN A 14 61.25 -0.09 14.65
N GLN A 15 60.94 -0.97 13.69
CA GLN A 15 59.86 -0.75 12.74
C GLN A 15 58.48 -0.94 13.38
N GLU A 16 58.34 -1.89 14.30
CA GLU A 16 57.12 -2.05 15.12
C GLU A 16 56.93 -0.86 16.06
N GLN A 17 57.98 -0.37 16.72
CA GLN A 17 57.87 0.79 17.62
C GLN A 17 57.43 2.06 16.88
N GLY A 18 57.90 2.28 15.64
CA GLY A 18 57.45 3.38 14.79
C GLY A 18 55.99 3.24 14.30
N MET A 19 55.50 2.00 14.14
CA MET A 19 54.12 1.72 13.75
C MET A 19 53.14 1.93 14.91
N VAL A 20 53.53 1.54 16.13
CA VAL A 20 52.71 1.76 17.34
C VAL A 20 52.62 3.25 17.69
N ALA A 21 53.70 4.01 17.51
CA ALA A 21 53.71 5.46 17.75
C ALA A 21 52.83 6.27 16.76
N ARG A 22 52.49 5.70 15.59
CA ARG A 22 51.63 6.33 14.58
C ARG A 22 50.16 5.90 14.64
N ALA A 23 49.81 4.93 15.47
CA ALA A 23 48.43 4.47 15.66
C ALA A 23 47.67 5.37 16.66
N THR A 24 47.71 6.68 16.49
CA THR A 24 46.81 7.58 17.23
C THR A 24 45.42 7.48 16.60
N ILE A 25 44.52 6.77 17.26
CA ILE A 25 43.10 6.68 16.90
C ILE A 25 42.55 8.11 16.81
N PRO A 26 41.92 8.51 15.70
CA PRO A 26 41.21 9.79 15.66
C PRO A 26 40.07 9.71 16.67
N VAL A 27 40.26 10.26 17.86
CA VAL A 27 39.19 10.50 18.82
C VAL A 27 38.24 11.49 18.17
N SER A 28 37.14 10.97 17.60
CA SER A 28 36.04 11.78 17.09
C SER A 28 35.52 12.61 18.26
N ARG A 29 35.94 13.86 18.36
CA ARG A 29 35.33 14.82 19.29
C ARG A 29 33.90 15.02 18.80
N PHE A 30 32.94 14.42 19.49
CA PHE A 30 31.52 14.74 19.30
C PHE A 30 31.37 16.24 19.50
N SER A 31 31.21 16.96 18.38
CA SER A 31 31.04 18.40 18.40
C SER A 31 29.67 18.72 19.00
N ALA A 32 29.58 19.76 19.83
CA ALA A 32 28.29 20.26 20.33
C ALA A 32 27.29 20.51 19.19
N ILE A 33 27.79 20.84 17.99
CA ILE A 33 27.02 21.07 16.77
C ILE A 33 26.37 19.78 16.24
N SER A 34 27.04 18.61 16.37
CA SER A 34 26.43 17.32 15.99
C SER A 34 25.33 16.87 16.96
N LEU A 35 25.47 17.18 18.25
CA LEU A 35 24.43 16.90 19.25
C LEU A 35 23.21 17.82 19.08
N LEU A 36 23.44 19.11 18.78
CA LEU A 36 22.37 20.06 18.46
C LEU A 36 21.62 19.69 17.16
N ARG A 37 22.34 19.25 16.12
CA ARG A 37 21.72 18.73 14.89
C ARG A 37 20.88 17.49 15.15
N MET A 38 21.36 16.55 15.97
CA MET A 38 20.62 15.33 16.28
C MET A 38 19.34 15.62 17.08
N GLY A 39 19.39 16.54 18.06
CA GLY A 39 18.20 17.00 18.77
C GLY A 39 17.17 17.67 17.86
N SER A 40 17.64 18.50 16.91
CA SER A 40 16.75 19.13 15.92
C SER A 40 16.09 18.13 14.96
N GLN A 41 16.81 17.09 14.53
CA GLN A 41 16.26 16.04 13.66
C GLN A 41 15.25 15.14 14.39
N VAL A 42 15.50 14.84 15.66
CA VAL A 42 14.54 14.10 16.50
C VAL A 42 13.26 14.91 16.72
N LEU A 43 13.34 16.23 16.90
CA LEU A 43 12.17 17.10 16.98
C LEU A 43 11.43 17.19 15.63
N LEU A 44 12.17 17.38 14.52
CA LEU A 44 11.60 17.52 13.18
C LEU A 44 10.83 16.28 12.71
N ILE A 45 11.27 15.09 13.10
CA ILE A 45 10.59 13.83 12.74
C ILE A 45 9.64 13.38 13.86
N GLY A 46 10.07 13.51 15.11
CA GLY A 46 9.34 13.03 16.28
C GLY A 46 8.06 13.80 16.55
N VAL A 47 8.05 15.13 16.34
CA VAL A 47 6.84 15.93 16.57
C VAL A 47 5.74 15.60 15.56
N PRO A 48 5.98 15.59 14.23
CA PRO A 48 4.96 15.17 13.26
C PRO A 48 4.51 13.73 13.46
N LEU A 49 5.42 12.81 13.80
CA LEU A 49 5.08 11.41 14.05
C LEU A 49 4.20 11.28 15.30
N LEU A 50 4.54 11.99 16.39
CA LEU A 50 3.74 12.03 17.61
C LEU A 50 2.36 12.63 17.33
N LEU A 51 2.29 13.72 16.57
CA LEU A 51 1.02 14.35 16.18
C LEU A 51 0.18 13.40 15.33
N LEU A 52 0.77 12.72 14.35
CA LEU A 52 0.08 11.73 13.53
C LEU A 52 -0.44 10.57 14.39
N LEU A 53 0.41 10.05 15.29
CA LEU A 53 0.05 8.97 16.19
C LEU A 53 -1.08 9.42 17.11
N LEU A 54 -1.00 10.60 17.70
CA LEU A 54 -2.05 11.15 18.54
C LEU A 54 -3.34 11.30 17.73
N LEU A 55 -3.29 11.91 16.54
CA LEU A 55 -4.47 12.16 15.72
C LEU A 55 -5.20 10.88 15.27
N VAL A 56 -4.46 9.79 15.05
CA VAL A 56 -5.02 8.50 14.60
C VAL A 56 -5.35 7.57 15.76
N VAL A 57 -4.42 7.39 16.69
CA VAL A 57 -4.55 6.43 17.80
C VAL A 57 -5.52 6.95 18.84
N TYR A 58 -5.56 8.26 19.13
CA TYR A 58 -6.50 8.82 20.11
C TYR A 58 -7.97 8.52 19.78
N PRO A 59 -8.52 8.85 18.59
CA PRO A 59 -9.92 8.58 18.30
C PRO A 59 -10.22 7.08 18.27
N LEU A 60 -9.30 6.25 17.78
CA LEU A 60 -9.46 4.79 17.79
C LEU A 60 -9.49 4.24 19.22
N ALA A 61 -8.56 4.67 20.07
CA ALA A 61 -8.54 4.33 21.47
C ALA A 61 -9.81 4.83 22.17
N ALA A 62 -10.27 6.05 21.87
CA ALA A 62 -11.50 6.60 22.42
C ALA A 62 -12.72 5.74 22.09
N ILE A 63 -12.85 5.25 20.86
CA ILE A 63 -13.94 4.35 20.44
C ILE A 63 -13.86 3.02 21.21
N ILE A 64 -12.66 2.43 21.32
CA ILE A 64 -12.48 1.17 22.05
C ILE A 64 -12.80 1.34 23.53
N LEU A 65 -12.30 2.41 24.15
CA LEU A 65 -12.57 2.73 25.55
C LEU A 65 -14.07 2.98 25.79
N GLN A 66 -14.75 3.71 24.90
CA GLN A 66 -16.19 3.93 24.98
C GLN A 66 -16.99 2.62 24.81
N SER A 67 -16.50 1.68 24.00
CA SER A 67 -17.12 0.36 23.84
C SER A 67 -17.04 -0.47 25.13
N VAL A 68 -15.91 -0.39 25.86
CA VAL A 68 -15.72 -1.08 27.15
C VAL A 68 -16.41 -0.33 28.30
N PHE A 69 -16.40 1.00 28.27
CA PHE A 69 -16.96 1.90 29.27
C PHE A 69 -18.03 2.81 28.63
N PRO A 70 -19.29 2.34 28.50
CA PRO A 70 -20.34 3.05 27.76
C PRO A 70 -20.65 4.46 28.27
N ASN A 71 -20.31 4.74 29.53
CA ASN A 71 -20.54 6.03 30.17
C ASN A 71 -19.28 6.88 30.27
N LEU A 72 -18.19 6.58 29.55
CA LEU A 72 -16.93 7.33 29.70
C LEU A 72 -17.03 8.78 29.22
N TYR A 73 -17.75 9.02 28.12
CA TYR A 73 -17.94 10.36 27.54
C TYR A 73 -19.32 10.98 27.84
N THR A 74 -20.07 10.46 28.82
CA THR A 74 -21.36 11.04 29.22
C THR A 74 -21.19 12.17 30.25
N PRO A 75 -22.18 13.05 30.45
CA PRO A 75 -22.08 14.16 31.41
C PRO A 75 -21.79 13.74 32.86
N ALA A 76 -22.11 12.49 33.23
CA ALA A 76 -21.79 11.88 34.51
C ALA A 76 -20.91 10.64 34.26
N PRO A 77 -19.60 10.82 34.07
CA PRO A 77 -18.73 9.74 33.63
C PRO A 77 -18.59 8.67 34.71
N ASN A 78 -18.71 7.40 34.29
CA ASN A 78 -18.41 6.27 35.16
C ASN A 78 -17.55 5.22 34.45
N LEU A 79 -16.68 4.57 35.22
CA LEU A 79 -15.75 3.53 34.75
C LEU A 79 -16.35 2.13 34.94
N VAL A 80 -17.68 2.00 34.83
CA VAL A 80 -18.33 0.70 34.92
C VAL A 80 -18.15 -0.01 33.58
N PRO A 81 -17.45 -1.16 33.54
CA PRO A 81 -17.33 -1.92 32.31
C PRO A 81 -18.69 -2.48 31.91
N GLY A 82 -19.05 -2.34 30.64
CA GLY A 82 -20.34 -2.76 30.09
C GLY A 82 -20.17 -3.53 28.79
N TRP A 83 -21.07 -4.50 28.55
CA TRP A 83 -21.13 -5.27 27.30
C TRP A 83 -22.25 -4.79 26.38
N ASP A 84 -22.90 -3.67 26.72
CA ASP A 84 -24.10 -3.18 26.05
C ASP A 84 -23.86 -2.90 24.56
N ALA A 85 -22.68 -2.38 24.20
CA ALA A 85 -22.28 -2.16 22.81
C ALA A 85 -22.23 -3.48 22.01
N LEU A 86 -21.66 -4.53 22.60
CA LEU A 86 -21.58 -5.86 21.98
C LEU A 86 -22.95 -6.56 21.92
N GLN A 87 -23.78 -6.37 22.95
CA GLN A 87 -25.16 -6.86 22.95
C GLN A 87 -26.03 -6.12 21.93
N ALA A 88 -25.80 -4.83 21.70
CA ALA A 88 -26.50 -4.06 20.67
C ALA A 88 -26.19 -4.58 19.27
N LEU A 89 -24.95 -5.03 19.02
CA LEU A 89 -24.57 -5.66 17.75
C LEU A 89 -25.36 -6.94 17.46
N THR A 90 -25.63 -7.77 18.48
CA THR A 90 -26.31 -9.06 18.30
C THR A 90 -27.83 -9.00 18.41
N ARG A 91 -28.38 -8.03 19.16
CA ARG A 91 -29.83 -7.87 19.35
C ARG A 91 -30.55 -7.30 18.15
N GLN A 92 -29.86 -6.51 17.33
CA GLN A 92 -30.45 -5.90 16.13
C GLN A 92 -30.19 -6.79 14.91
N SER A 93 -31.24 -7.45 14.41
CA SER A 93 -31.17 -8.30 13.21
C SER A 93 -30.63 -7.57 11.98
N HIS A 94 -30.84 -6.26 11.89
CA HIS A 94 -30.35 -5.42 10.81
C HIS A 94 -28.81 -5.33 10.76
N ASN A 95 -28.12 -5.39 11.90
CA ASN A 95 -26.65 -5.34 11.95
C ASN A 95 -26.03 -6.59 11.32
N TYR A 96 -26.62 -7.75 11.61
CA TYR A 96 -26.18 -9.02 11.02
C TYR A 96 -26.42 -9.05 9.49
N LEU A 97 -27.59 -8.58 9.04
CA LEU A 97 -27.89 -8.48 7.61
C LEU A 97 -26.95 -7.50 6.90
N ALA A 98 -26.69 -6.32 7.48
CA ALA A 98 -25.76 -5.35 6.92
C ALA A 98 -24.32 -5.90 6.83
N PHE A 99 -23.88 -6.64 7.84
CA PHE A 99 -22.58 -7.32 7.84
C PHE A 99 -22.49 -8.35 6.71
N LEU A 100 -23.47 -9.24 6.58
CA LEU A 100 -23.49 -10.24 5.51
C LEU A 100 -23.56 -9.61 4.13
N ASN A 101 -24.40 -8.57 3.95
CA ASN A 101 -24.48 -7.83 2.69
C ASN A 101 -23.13 -7.20 2.33
N SER A 102 -22.42 -6.63 3.30
CA SER A 102 -21.09 -6.04 3.09
C SER A 102 -20.05 -7.09 2.73
N LEU A 103 -20.07 -8.24 3.41
CA LEU A 103 -19.17 -9.36 3.11
C LEU A 103 -19.43 -9.93 1.71
N TRP A 104 -20.70 -10.15 1.36
CA TRP A 104 -21.12 -10.62 0.04
C TRP A 104 -20.72 -9.62 -1.05
N LEU A 105 -21.04 -8.33 -0.88
CA LEU A 105 -20.66 -7.27 -1.80
C LEU A 105 -19.15 -7.21 -1.99
N GLY A 106 -18.39 -7.23 -0.89
CA GLY A 106 -16.93 -7.17 -0.90
C GLY A 106 -16.30 -8.36 -1.62
N LEU A 107 -16.78 -9.59 -1.34
CA LEU A 107 -16.25 -10.80 -1.95
C LEU A 107 -16.49 -10.84 -3.46
N ILE A 108 -17.73 -10.61 -3.90
CA ILE A 108 -18.06 -10.62 -5.34
C ILE A 108 -17.29 -9.50 -6.06
N THR A 109 -17.23 -8.31 -5.47
CA THR A 109 -16.46 -7.18 -6.01
C THR A 109 -14.99 -7.54 -6.16
N ALA A 110 -14.37 -8.13 -5.13
CA ALA A 110 -12.96 -8.49 -5.16
C ALA A 110 -12.69 -9.54 -6.24
N LEU A 111 -13.54 -10.56 -6.38
CA LEU A 111 -13.40 -11.58 -7.41
C LEU A 111 -13.48 -10.99 -8.83
N LEU A 112 -14.48 -10.15 -9.08
CA LEU A 112 -14.64 -9.50 -10.39
C LEU A 112 -13.49 -8.52 -10.70
N ALA A 113 -13.07 -7.73 -9.71
CA ALA A 113 -11.90 -6.85 -9.85
C ALA A 113 -10.62 -7.66 -10.14
N CYS A 114 -10.45 -8.82 -9.49
CA CYS A 114 -9.34 -9.74 -9.73
C CYS A 114 -9.35 -10.28 -11.16
N ILE A 115 -10.50 -10.76 -11.64
CA ILE A 115 -10.66 -11.27 -13.00
C ILE A 115 -10.35 -10.17 -14.01
N LEU A 116 -10.97 -8.99 -13.88
CA LEU A 116 -10.78 -7.86 -14.79
C LEU A 116 -9.34 -7.37 -14.78
N GLY A 117 -8.78 -7.07 -13.61
CA GLY A 117 -7.43 -6.52 -13.47
C GLY A 117 -6.36 -7.49 -13.94
N THR A 118 -6.48 -8.77 -13.61
CA THR A 118 -5.54 -9.81 -14.06
C THR A 118 -5.62 -10.01 -15.56
N THR A 119 -6.82 -10.07 -16.13
CA THR A 119 -7.01 -10.24 -17.58
C THR A 119 -6.41 -9.07 -18.34
N LEU A 120 -6.69 -7.83 -17.91
CA LEU A 120 -6.11 -6.63 -18.52
C LEU A 120 -4.59 -6.59 -18.37
N ALA A 121 -4.04 -6.98 -17.22
CA ALA A 121 -2.59 -7.01 -17.00
C ALA A 121 -1.92 -8.04 -17.91
N LEU A 122 -2.47 -9.26 -17.99
CA LEU A 122 -1.96 -10.29 -18.87
C LEU A 122 -2.03 -9.85 -20.33
N LEU A 123 -3.15 -9.28 -20.78
CA LEU A 123 -3.28 -8.79 -22.14
C LEU A 123 -2.26 -7.68 -22.43
N SER A 124 -2.20 -6.64 -21.59
CA SER A 124 -1.27 -5.51 -21.74
C SER A 124 0.21 -5.93 -21.72
N ARG A 125 0.59 -6.97 -20.96
CA ARG A 125 1.99 -7.39 -20.80
C ARG A 125 2.41 -8.54 -21.72
N ARG A 126 1.49 -9.40 -22.16
CA ARG A 126 1.79 -10.58 -22.99
C ARG A 126 1.46 -10.40 -24.47
N THR A 127 0.69 -9.38 -24.86
CA THR A 127 0.37 -9.10 -26.27
C THR A 127 0.95 -7.76 -26.72
N ASP A 128 1.32 -7.68 -28.00
CA ASP A 128 1.82 -6.47 -28.67
C ASP A 128 0.67 -5.49 -28.95
N LEU A 129 0.06 -4.97 -27.89
CA LEU A 129 -1.02 -4.00 -28.00
C LEU A 129 -0.49 -2.63 -28.44
N PRO A 130 -0.97 -2.06 -29.56
CA PRO A 130 -0.50 -0.77 -30.06
C PRO A 130 -0.81 0.40 -29.10
N LEU A 131 -1.80 0.23 -28.20
CA LEU A 131 -2.26 1.26 -27.26
C LEU A 131 -1.94 0.95 -25.79
N ARG A 132 -0.92 0.12 -25.51
CA ARG A 132 -0.53 -0.25 -24.13
C ARG A 132 -0.37 0.94 -23.18
N ARG A 133 0.30 2.01 -23.63
CA ARG A 133 0.49 3.24 -22.83
C ARG A 133 -0.81 3.96 -22.51
N ALA A 134 -1.76 3.95 -23.44
CA ALA A 134 -3.08 4.54 -23.21
C ALA A 134 -3.88 3.73 -22.19
N MET A 135 -3.80 2.39 -22.22
CA MET A 135 -4.40 1.53 -21.19
C MET A 135 -3.82 1.82 -19.80
N ASP A 136 -2.49 1.86 -19.67
CA ASP A 136 -1.84 2.17 -18.40
C ASP A 136 -2.31 3.53 -17.87
N THR A 137 -2.39 4.53 -18.74
CA THR A 137 -2.88 5.88 -18.39
C THR A 137 -4.33 5.86 -17.92
N LEU A 138 -5.22 5.15 -18.62
CA LEU A 138 -6.63 5.00 -18.23
C LEU A 138 -6.77 4.32 -16.86
N VAL A 139 -5.97 3.29 -16.60
CA VAL A 139 -5.95 2.60 -15.30
C VAL A 139 -5.57 3.58 -14.19
N TRP A 140 -4.53 4.39 -14.41
CA TRP A 140 -4.12 5.43 -13.46
C TRP A 140 -5.18 6.50 -13.26
N ILE A 141 -5.87 6.94 -14.32
CA ILE A 141 -6.98 7.88 -14.22
C ILE A 141 -8.06 7.30 -13.29
N VAL A 142 -8.52 6.08 -13.54
CA VAL A 142 -9.55 5.43 -12.70
C VAL A 142 -9.07 5.23 -11.26
N PHE A 143 -7.80 4.90 -11.06
CA PHE A 143 -7.18 4.75 -9.75
C PHE A 143 -7.25 6.05 -8.94
N PHE A 144 -6.84 7.17 -9.53
CA PHE A 144 -6.83 8.48 -8.86
C PHE A 144 -8.21 9.13 -8.76
N THR A 145 -9.21 8.68 -9.53
CA THR A 145 -10.57 9.21 -9.41
C THR A 145 -11.11 8.99 -7.99
N PRO A 146 -11.56 10.06 -7.29
CA PRO A 146 -12.18 9.94 -5.98
C PRO A 146 -13.44 9.06 -6.03
N SER A 147 -13.68 8.26 -4.99
CA SER A 147 -14.85 7.37 -4.91
C SER A 147 -16.18 8.12 -5.02
N PHE A 148 -16.27 9.31 -4.40
CA PHE A 148 -17.44 10.18 -4.50
C PHE A 148 -17.72 10.59 -5.96
N LEU A 149 -16.69 11.00 -6.71
CA LEU A 149 -16.87 11.39 -8.11
C LEU A 149 -17.41 10.24 -8.95
N VAL A 150 -16.93 9.01 -8.72
CA VAL A 150 -17.43 7.82 -9.42
C VAL A 150 -18.90 7.56 -9.10
N GLY A 151 -19.29 7.66 -7.83
CA GLY A 151 -20.69 7.47 -7.42
C GLY A 151 -21.64 8.52 -7.99
N GLU A 152 -21.23 9.79 -7.99
CA GLU A 152 -22.02 10.88 -8.57
C GLU A 152 -22.10 10.78 -10.09
N ALA A 153 -20.97 10.54 -10.76
CA ALA A 153 -20.96 10.34 -12.22
C ALA A 153 -21.86 9.17 -12.63
N TRP A 154 -21.82 8.07 -11.87
CA TRP A 154 -22.68 6.91 -12.10
C TRP A 154 -24.17 7.25 -11.96
N SER A 155 -24.53 8.03 -10.94
CA SER A 155 -25.90 8.45 -10.71
C SER A 155 -26.40 9.38 -11.83
N LEU A 156 -25.57 10.31 -12.29
CA LEU A 156 -25.91 11.27 -13.35
C LEU A 156 -26.03 10.64 -14.74
N VAL A 157 -25.22 9.62 -15.06
CA VAL A 157 -25.22 8.98 -16.38
C VAL A 157 -26.46 8.14 -16.59
N PHE A 158 -26.98 7.51 -15.54
CA PHE A 158 -28.05 6.50 -15.64
C PHE A 158 -29.35 6.90 -14.97
N ILE A 159 -29.49 8.17 -14.58
CA ILE A 159 -30.78 8.73 -14.18
C ILE A 159 -31.73 8.81 -15.39
N ARG A 160 -33.01 8.57 -15.12
CA ARG A 160 -34.09 8.77 -16.09
C ARG A 160 -34.07 10.18 -16.66
N GLY A 161 -34.06 10.30 -17.98
CA GLY A 161 -33.99 11.60 -18.67
C GLY A 161 -32.63 12.29 -18.65
N GLY A 162 -31.58 11.63 -18.14
CA GLY A 162 -30.19 12.08 -18.29
C GLY A 162 -29.74 12.08 -19.76
N ILE A 163 -28.65 12.80 -20.06
CA ILE A 163 -28.12 12.92 -21.43
C ILE A 163 -28.02 11.56 -22.13
N PRO A 164 -27.45 10.50 -21.51
CA PRO A 164 -27.34 9.20 -22.18
C PRO A 164 -28.70 8.52 -22.41
N ASP A 165 -29.64 8.63 -21.46
CA ASP A 165 -30.98 8.04 -21.56
C ASP A 165 -31.81 8.68 -22.69
N GLN A 166 -31.55 9.95 -23.01
CA GLN A 166 -32.22 10.65 -24.11
C GLN A 166 -31.86 10.09 -25.50
N TYR A 167 -30.66 9.53 -25.65
CA TYR A 167 -30.19 8.97 -26.92
C TYR A 167 -30.28 7.45 -26.96
N LEU A 168 -30.02 6.77 -25.83
CA LEU A 168 -29.95 5.31 -25.76
C LEU A 168 -31.27 4.67 -25.30
N HIS A 169 -32.17 5.45 -24.70
CA HIS A 169 -33.48 5.02 -24.21
C HIS A 169 -33.38 3.75 -23.35
N PHE A 170 -32.72 3.84 -22.19
CA PHE A 170 -32.53 2.69 -21.33
C PHE A 170 -33.88 2.13 -20.85
N SER A 171 -34.00 0.81 -20.70
CA SER A 171 -35.20 0.20 -20.15
C SER A 171 -35.31 0.42 -18.64
N ASP A 172 -36.53 0.41 -18.09
CA ASP A 172 -36.74 0.60 -16.64
C ASP A 172 -36.08 -0.54 -15.86
N ALA A 173 -36.11 -1.75 -16.42
CA ALA A 173 -35.44 -2.91 -15.87
C ALA A 173 -33.93 -2.71 -15.78
N PHE A 174 -33.31 -2.10 -16.80
CA PHE A 174 -31.88 -1.81 -16.78
C PHE A 174 -31.54 -0.82 -15.68
N ILE A 175 -32.24 0.31 -15.61
CA ILE A 175 -32.00 1.33 -14.57
C ILE A 175 -32.23 0.75 -13.17
N ASN A 176 -33.30 -0.01 -12.96
CA ASN A 176 -33.57 -0.65 -11.67
C ASN A 176 -32.47 -1.65 -11.28
N THR A 177 -31.97 -2.44 -12.23
CA THR A 177 -30.83 -3.35 -11.99
C THR A 177 -29.55 -2.56 -11.69
N PHE A 178 -29.39 -1.42 -12.35
CA PHE A 178 -28.23 -0.56 -12.24
C PHE A 178 -28.14 0.18 -10.89
N PHE A 179 -29.27 0.52 -10.28
CA PHE A 179 -29.36 1.04 -8.91
C PHE A 179 -29.63 -0.06 -7.86
N SER A 180 -29.40 -1.32 -8.21
CA SER A 180 -29.46 -2.47 -7.29
C SER A 180 -28.07 -2.85 -6.78
N PRO A 181 -27.95 -3.82 -5.84
CA PRO A 181 -26.66 -4.37 -5.41
C PRO A 181 -25.77 -4.84 -6.57
N VAL A 182 -26.37 -5.31 -7.68
CA VAL A 182 -25.62 -5.72 -8.89
C VAL A 182 -24.86 -4.55 -9.50
N GLY A 183 -25.49 -3.38 -9.63
CA GLY A 183 -24.84 -2.18 -10.12
C GLY A 183 -23.73 -1.70 -9.19
N VAL A 184 -23.97 -1.74 -7.88
CA VAL A 184 -22.95 -1.41 -6.87
C VAL A 184 -21.71 -2.31 -7.03
N VAL A 185 -21.90 -3.63 -7.15
CA VAL A 185 -20.81 -4.57 -7.42
C VAL A 185 -20.07 -4.21 -8.71
N ALA A 186 -20.78 -3.87 -9.79
CA ALA A 186 -20.17 -3.51 -11.06
C ALA A 186 -19.27 -2.27 -10.94
N ILE A 187 -19.75 -1.21 -10.28
CA ILE A 187 -18.97 0.02 -10.03
C ILE A 187 -17.75 -0.29 -9.19
N LEU A 188 -17.94 -0.95 -8.05
CA LEU A 188 -16.87 -1.18 -7.10
C LEU A 188 -15.79 -2.06 -7.74
N SER A 189 -16.20 -3.02 -8.58
CA SER A 189 -15.26 -3.85 -9.35
C SER A 189 -14.47 -3.00 -10.34
N LEU A 190 -15.14 -2.11 -11.07
CA LEU A 190 -14.50 -1.17 -12.00
C LEU A 190 -13.59 -0.17 -11.28
N LYS A 191 -13.93 0.23 -10.05
CA LYS A 191 -13.10 1.13 -9.24
C LYS A 191 -11.90 0.40 -8.64
N SER A 192 -12.03 -0.90 -8.38
CA SER A 192 -11.03 -1.70 -7.67
C SER A 192 -10.07 -2.46 -8.59
N PHE A 193 -10.44 -2.74 -9.85
CA PHE A 193 -9.55 -3.45 -10.78
C PHE A 193 -8.17 -2.80 -10.97
N PRO A 194 -7.98 -1.45 -10.89
CA PRO A 194 -6.66 -0.84 -11.04
C PRO A 194 -5.65 -1.34 -10.01
N TYR A 195 -6.08 -1.58 -8.76
CA TYR A 195 -5.21 -2.12 -7.71
C TYR A 195 -4.66 -3.50 -8.10
N VAL A 196 -5.53 -4.36 -8.64
CA VAL A 196 -5.13 -5.70 -9.12
C VAL A 196 -4.23 -5.56 -10.34
N TYR A 197 -4.61 -4.73 -11.32
CA TYR A 197 -3.84 -4.53 -12.54
C TYR A 197 -2.40 -4.11 -12.26
N ILE A 198 -2.21 -3.14 -11.36
CA ILE A 198 -0.89 -2.64 -10.96
C ILE A 198 -0.10 -3.75 -10.24
N SER A 199 -0.74 -4.47 -9.32
CA SER A 199 -0.11 -5.55 -8.56
C SER A 199 0.35 -6.71 -9.47
N VAL A 200 -0.50 -7.16 -10.38
CA VAL A 200 -0.19 -8.25 -11.32
C VAL A 200 0.86 -7.81 -12.33
N THR A 201 0.76 -6.57 -12.85
CA THR A 201 1.78 -6.02 -13.75
C THR A 201 3.15 -5.97 -13.08
N ALA A 202 3.24 -5.54 -11.83
CA ALA A 202 4.48 -5.52 -11.07
C ALA A 202 5.04 -6.94 -10.91
N ALA A 203 4.21 -7.91 -10.51
CA ALA A 203 4.62 -9.30 -10.38
C ALA A 203 5.14 -9.90 -11.69
N LEU A 204 4.47 -9.63 -12.82
CA LEU A 204 4.91 -10.08 -14.15
C LEU A 204 6.26 -9.48 -14.55
N HIS A 205 6.53 -8.22 -14.18
CA HIS A 205 7.80 -7.57 -14.45
C HIS A 205 8.96 -8.22 -13.66
N TRP A 206 8.75 -8.49 -12.36
CA TRP A 206 9.74 -9.16 -11.52
C TRP A 206 10.08 -10.58 -12.01
N LEU A 207 9.05 -11.37 -12.34
CA LEU A 207 9.26 -12.71 -12.90
C LEU A 207 10.04 -12.68 -14.22
N GLY A 208 9.77 -11.70 -15.09
CA GLY A 208 10.49 -11.52 -16.35
C GLY A 208 12.00 -11.36 -16.15
N SER A 209 12.42 -10.48 -15.23
CA SER A 209 13.84 -10.28 -14.92
C SER A 209 14.52 -11.54 -14.37
N GLU A 210 13.84 -12.30 -13.51
CA GLU A 210 14.41 -13.54 -12.97
C GLU A 210 14.62 -14.60 -14.05
N PHE A 211 13.71 -14.71 -15.03
CA PHE A 211 13.88 -15.61 -16.17
C PHE A 211 14.99 -15.15 -17.11
N GLU A 212 15.16 -13.84 -17.32
CA GLU A 212 16.28 -13.29 -18.10
C GLU A 212 17.63 -13.58 -17.42
N ASP A 213 17.72 -13.40 -16.10
CA ASP A 213 18.93 -13.69 -15.33
C ASP A 213 19.22 -15.19 -15.28
N ALA A 214 18.20 -16.04 -15.11
CA ALA A 214 18.34 -17.49 -15.18
C ALA A 214 18.79 -17.97 -16.57
N ALA A 215 18.26 -17.37 -17.63
CA ALA A 215 18.68 -17.67 -19.01
C ALA A 215 20.13 -17.23 -19.26
N ARG A 216 20.57 -16.12 -18.67
CA ARG A 216 21.97 -15.66 -18.71
C ARG A 216 22.91 -16.62 -18.00
N ILE A 217 22.55 -17.09 -16.79
CA ILE A 217 23.33 -18.08 -16.03
C ILE A 217 23.36 -19.44 -16.75
N SER A 218 22.25 -19.81 -17.39
CA SER A 218 22.12 -21.07 -18.16
C SER A 218 22.76 -21.02 -19.56
N GLY A 219 23.38 -19.88 -19.94
CA GLY A 219 24.03 -19.71 -21.23
C GLY A 219 23.09 -19.58 -22.43
N LEU A 220 21.79 -19.36 -22.19
CA LEU A 220 20.74 -19.25 -23.23
C LEU A 220 20.61 -17.84 -23.82
N VAL A 221 21.19 -16.82 -23.19
CA VAL A 221 21.24 -15.44 -23.69
C VAL A 221 22.70 -15.03 -23.93
N PRO A 222 23.15 -14.85 -25.19
CA PRO A 222 24.45 -14.27 -25.51
C PRO A 222 24.50 -12.82 -25.01
N GLY A 223 25.61 -12.42 -24.38
CA GLY A 223 25.77 -11.11 -23.76
C GLY A 223 25.45 -9.95 -24.71
N GLY A 224 24.43 -9.15 -24.35
CA GLY A 224 24.20 -7.83 -24.95
C GLY A 224 25.17 -6.78 -24.34
N PRO A 225 25.53 -5.74 -25.11
CA PRO A 225 26.63 -4.85 -24.77
C PRO A 225 26.34 -4.03 -23.51
N GLY A 226 27.31 -4.05 -22.59
CA GLY A 226 27.44 -3.09 -21.49
C GLY A 226 28.10 -1.81 -21.94
#